data_AF-A0A453IHA9-F1
#
_entry.id   AF-A0A453IHA9-F1
#
_cell.length_a   1.000
_cell.length_b   1.000
_cell.length_c   1.000
_cell.angle_alpha   90.00
_cell.angle_beta   90.00
_cell.angle_gamma   90.00
#
_symmetry.space_group_name_H-M   'P 1'
#
loop_
_entity.id
_entity.type
_entity.pdbx_description
1 polymer ?
#
loop_
_entity_poly.entity_id
_entity_poly.type
_entity_poly.pdbx_seq_one_letter_code
_entity_poly.pdbx_strand_id
1 'polypeptide(L)'
;IDAHVGGVNDIAFAHPNKQLCIITCGDDKTIKVWEATSGTKQFTFEGHEAPVYSVCPHYKENIQFIFSTALDGKIKAWLYDNLGSRVDYDAPGHWCTTMAYSADGSRLFSCGTSKDGESHLVEWNESEGAVKRTYQGFRKRSMGVVQFDTTRNRFLAAGDEFVIKIWDMDNTSLLTTIEADGGLPASPRIRFNKEGTLLAVSTVDNGIKVLANADGVRLLRTLENRSFDASRSASETVTKV
;
A
#
# COMPACT_ATOMS: atom_id res chain seq x y z
N ILE A 1 -20.44 10.63 -5.26
CA ILE A 1 -20.87 9.92 -4.03
C ILE A 1 -20.36 10.75 -2.87
N ASP A 2 -21.25 11.22 -2.00
CA ASP A 2 -20.84 11.82 -0.74
C ASP A 2 -20.57 10.68 0.26
N ALA A 3 -19.30 10.26 0.33
CA ALA A 3 -18.95 8.97 0.92
C ALA A 3 -18.90 9.05 2.45
N HIS A 4 -18.30 10.09 3.00
CA HIS A 4 -18.03 10.24 4.43
C HIS A 4 -18.31 11.66 4.89
N VAL A 5 -18.72 11.80 6.17
CA VAL A 5 -18.76 13.12 6.80
C VAL A 5 -17.32 13.51 7.16
N GLY A 6 -16.77 14.49 6.45
CA GLY A 6 -15.36 14.88 6.57
C GLY A 6 -14.46 14.29 5.48
N GLY A 7 -13.17 14.14 5.76
CA GLY A 7 -12.19 13.61 4.82
C GLY A 7 -12.38 12.11 4.54
N VAL A 8 -12.10 11.71 3.30
CA VAL A 8 -11.85 10.31 2.94
C VAL A 8 -10.35 10.09 3.03
N ASN A 9 -9.95 9.16 3.90
CA ASN A 9 -8.54 8.96 4.25
C ASN A 9 -7.89 7.87 3.39
N ASP A 10 -8.64 6.85 2.98
CA ASP A 10 -8.14 5.77 2.14
C ASP A 10 -9.23 5.14 1.28
N ILE A 11 -8.80 4.47 0.21
CA ILE A 11 -9.66 3.79 -0.74
C ILE A 11 -8.99 2.51 -1.23
N ALA A 12 -9.75 1.42 -1.29
CA ALA A 12 -9.26 0.15 -1.81
C ALA A 12 -10.29 -0.52 -2.71
N PHE A 13 -9.81 -1.29 -3.69
CA PHE A 13 -10.65 -2.17 -4.49
C PHE A 13 -10.71 -3.54 -3.85
N ALA A 14 -11.89 -4.15 -3.86
CA ALA A 14 -12.10 -5.52 -3.41
C ALA A 14 -13.12 -6.23 -4.29
N HIS A 15 -13.13 -7.55 -4.22
CA HIS A 15 -14.09 -8.37 -4.96
C HIS A 15 -15.01 -9.18 -4.04
N PRO A 16 -15.72 -8.56 -3.06
CA PRO A 16 -16.56 -9.31 -2.15
C PRO A 16 -17.60 -10.13 -2.92
N ASN A 17 -17.69 -11.44 -2.66
CA ASN A 17 -18.56 -12.37 -3.40
C ASN A 17 -18.42 -12.28 -4.93
N LYS A 18 -17.19 -12.03 -5.44
CA LYS A 18 -16.86 -11.81 -6.86
C LYS A 18 -17.43 -10.53 -7.49
N GLN A 19 -18.05 -9.65 -6.70
CA GLN A 19 -18.52 -8.33 -7.12
C GLN A 19 -17.41 -7.29 -6.97
N LEU A 20 -17.13 -6.49 -8.00
CA LEU A 20 -16.20 -5.36 -7.85
C LEU A 20 -16.81 -4.29 -6.94
N CYS A 21 -16.13 -4.03 -5.82
CA CYS A 21 -16.51 -3.01 -4.86
C CYS A 21 -15.34 -2.06 -4.58
N ILE A 22 -15.71 -0.85 -4.18
CA ILE A 22 -14.82 0.18 -3.65
C ILE A 22 -15.05 0.24 -2.16
N ILE A 23 -13.98 0.18 -1.37
CA ILE A 23 -13.98 0.34 0.07
C ILE A 23 -13.40 1.71 0.37
N THR A 24 -14.08 2.50 1.18
CA THR A 24 -13.61 3.82 1.62
C THR A 24 -13.62 3.90 3.14
N CYS A 25 -12.76 4.72 3.71
CA CYS A 25 -12.79 5.04 5.13
C CYS A 25 -12.49 6.53 5.36
N GLY A 26 -12.85 7.07 6.52
CA GLY A 26 -12.74 8.51 6.73
C GLY A 26 -12.90 9.01 8.16
N ASP A 27 -13.03 10.33 8.25
CA ASP A 27 -13.12 11.10 9.49
C ASP A 27 -14.38 10.82 10.32
N ASP A 28 -15.43 10.33 9.67
CA ASP A 28 -16.65 9.85 10.33
C ASP A 28 -16.46 8.53 11.10
N LYS A 29 -15.21 8.02 11.18
CA LYS A 29 -14.82 6.81 11.91
C LYS A 29 -15.42 5.52 11.36
N THR A 30 -15.95 5.58 10.13
CA THR A 30 -16.58 4.41 9.50
C THR A 30 -15.77 3.90 8.30
N ILE A 31 -16.07 2.66 7.93
CA ILE A 31 -15.66 2.07 6.65
C ILE A 31 -16.92 1.79 5.86
N LYS A 32 -16.93 2.14 4.57
CA LYS A 32 -18.09 1.95 3.70
C LYS A 32 -17.67 1.18 2.46
N VAL A 33 -18.57 0.32 1.99
CA VAL A 33 -18.35 -0.50 0.80
C VAL A 33 -19.41 -0.16 -0.23
N TRP A 34 -18.97 0.11 -1.45
CA TRP A 34 -19.79 0.58 -2.56
C TRP A 34 -19.66 -0.40 -3.71
N GLU A 35 -20.78 -0.80 -4.32
CA GLU A 35 -20.73 -1.53 -5.58
C GLU A 35 -20.22 -0.59 -6.68
N ALA A 36 -19.13 -0.96 -7.36
CA ALA A 36 -18.44 -0.04 -8.27
C ALA A 36 -19.28 0.35 -9.49
N THR A 37 -20.14 -0.56 -9.98
CA THR A 37 -20.96 -0.33 -11.19
C THR A 37 -22.14 0.60 -10.92
N SER A 38 -22.83 0.42 -9.79
CA SER A 38 -24.06 1.15 -9.47
C SER A 38 -23.82 2.35 -8.55
N GLY A 39 -22.67 2.39 -7.86
CA GLY A 39 -22.38 3.37 -6.81
C GLY A 39 -23.23 3.15 -5.54
N THR A 40 -23.95 2.04 -5.44
CA THR A 40 -24.80 1.74 -4.28
C THR A 40 -23.95 1.34 -3.07
N LYS A 41 -24.30 1.87 -1.90
CA LYS A 41 -23.68 1.47 -0.63
C LYS A 41 -24.20 0.10 -0.23
N GLN A 42 -23.28 -0.85 -0.06
CA GLN A 42 -23.56 -2.24 0.30
C GLN A 42 -23.36 -2.48 1.81
N PHE A 43 -22.29 -1.92 2.38
CA PHE A 43 -21.94 -2.12 3.80
C PHE A 43 -21.54 -0.80 4.46
N THR A 44 -21.74 -0.73 5.78
CA THR A 44 -21.19 0.30 6.67
C THR A 44 -20.69 -0.41 7.92
N PHE A 45 -19.40 -0.27 8.21
CA PHE A 45 -18.77 -0.82 9.41
C PHE A 45 -18.52 0.31 10.40
N GLU A 46 -19.09 0.14 11.60
CA GLU A 46 -18.98 1.05 12.73
C GLU A 46 -18.28 0.34 13.90
N GLY A 47 -17.59 1.10 14.75
CA GLY A 47 -16.92 0.59 15.95
C GLY A 47 -15.48 1.06 16.15
N HIS A 48 -14.93 1.88 15.25
CA HIS A 48 -13.72 2.64 15.54
C HIS A 48 -14.06 3.90 16.33
N GLU A 49 -13.24 4.25 17.31
CA GLU A 49 -13.43 5.42 18.18
C GLU A 49 -12.67 6.66 17.69
N ALA A 50 -11.78 6.50 16.72
CA ALA A 50 -11.03 7.54 16.03
C ALA A 50 -11.25 7.46 14.51
N PRO A 51 -10.96 8.54 13.75
CA PRO A 51 -10.96 8.51 12.29
C PRO A 51 -10.21 7.30 11.74
N VAL A 52 -10.81 6.64 10.76
CA VAL A 52 -10.17 5.48 10.11
C VAL A 52 -9.17 6.02 9.09
N TYR A 53 -7.92 5.59 9.22
CA TYR A 53 -6.80 6.08 8.44
C TYR A 53 -6.53 5.24 7.21
N SER A 54 -6.65 3.91 7.30
CA SER A 54 -6.38 3.02 6.17
C SER A 54 -7.26 1.77 6.20
N VAL A 55 -7.48 1.20 5.02
CA VAL A 55 -8.18 -0.07 4.80
C VAL A 55 -7.35 -1.03 3.95
N CYS A 56 -7.35 -2.30 4.34
CA CYS A 56 -6.63 -3.38 3.69
C CYS A 56 -7.57 -4.57 3.50
N PRO A 57 -8.33 -4.62 2.38
CA PRO A 57 -9.11 -5.79 2.05
C PRO A 57 -8.20 -6.96 1.69
N HIS A 58 -8.59 -8.16 2.12
CA HIS A 58 -7.90 -9.39 1.73
C HIS A 58 -8.84 -10.58 1.62
N TYR A 59 -8.31 -11.65 1.05
CA TYR A 59 -8.99 -12.93 0.86
C TYR A 59 -8.07 -14.09 1.20
N LYS A 60 -8.55 -14.99 2.05
CA LYS A 60 -7.82 -16.19 2.45
C LYS A 60 -8.79 -17.32 2.73
N GLU A 61 -8.51 -18.52 2.19
CA GLU A 61 -9.29 -19.73 2.48
C GLU A 61 -10.83 -19.58 2.29
N ASN A 62 -11.25 -18.89 1.23
CA ASN A 62 -12.67 -18.58 0.95
C ASN A 62 -13.34 -17.55 1.89
N ILE A 63 -12.57 -16.91 2.76
CA ILE A 63 -13.05 -15.85 3.64
C ILE A 63 -12.51 -14.51 3.14
N GLN A 64 -13.43 -13.56 2.96
CA GLN A 64 -13.11 -12.18 2.62
C GLN A 64 -13.26 -11.31 3.85
N PHE A 65 -12.27 -10.46 4.07
CA PHE A 65 -12.23 -9.60 5.23
C PHE A 65 -11.52 -8.28 4.91
N ILE A 66 -11.67 -7.33 5.82
CA ILE A 66 -11.02 -6.03 5.75
C ILE A 66 -10.25 -5.85 7.04
N PHE A 67 -8.94 -5.60 6.95
CA PHE A 67 -8.23 -4.94 8.02
C PHE A 67 -8.38 -3.43 7.89
N SER A 68 -8.41 -2.74 9.02
CA SER A 68 -8.50 -1.29 9.06
C SER A 68 -7.70 -0.76 10.23
N THR A 69 -7.21 0.45 10.08
CA THR A 69 -6.41 1.13 11.09
C THR A 69 -6.97 2.51 11.35
N ALA A 70 -6.99 2.93 12.61
CA ALA A 70 -7.45 4.25 13.02
C ALA A 70 -6.28 5.14 13.50
N LEU A 71 -6.53 6.45 13.61
CA LEU A 71 -5.49 7.41 14.01
C LEU A 71 -4.93 7.18 15.42
N ASP A 72 -5.69 6.52 16.30
CA ASP A 72 -5.27 6.10 17.64
C ASP A 72 -4.44 4.80 17.65
N GLY A 73 -4.12 4.26 16.47
CA GLY A 73 -3.34 3.03 16.31
C GLY A 73 -4.16 1.75 16.45
N LYS A 74 -5.48 1.84 16.61
CA LYS A 74 -6.34 0.65 16.67
C LYS A 74 -6.43 -0.05 15.33
N ILE A 75 -6.20 -1.36 15.34
CA ILE A 75 -6.34 -2.25 14.19
C ILE A 75 -7.55 -3.15 14.42
N LYS A 76 -8.48 -3.16 13.46
CA LYS A 76 -9.69 -4.01 13.49
C LYS A 76 -9.81 -4.82 12.21
N ALA A 77 -10.33 -6.04 12.33
CA ALA A 77 -10.73 -6.88 11.20
C ALA A 77 -12.26 -7.00 11.11
N TRP A 78 -12.78 -6.96 9.89
CA TRP A 78 -14.21 -6.97 9.60
C TRP A 78 -14.53 -8.08 8.61
N LEU A 79 -15.64 -8.77 8.85
CA LEU A 79 -16.27 -9.66 7.87
C LEU A 79 -17.48 -8.96 7.25
N TYR A 80 -17.87 -9.37 6.05
CA TYR A 80 -19.04 -8.85 5.33
C TYR A 80 -20.37 -9.42 5.87
N ASP A 81 -20.51 -9.49 7.19
CA ASP A 81 -21.67 -10.05 7.90
C ASP A 81 -22.34 -9.05 8.86
N ASN A 82 -21.82 -7.84 8.98
CA ASN A 82 -22.30 -6.77 9.86
C ASN A 82 -22.33 -7.12 11.35
N LEU A 83 -21.55 -8.11 11.80
CA LEU A 83 -21.48 -8.50 13.22
C LEU A 83 -20.40 -7.75 14.00
N GLY A 84 -19.95 -6.60 13.49
CA GLY A 84 -18.89 -5.78 14.09
C GLY A 84 -17.48 -6.33 13.86
N SER A 85 -16.50 -5.70 14.51
CA SER A 85 -15.09 -6.10 14.40
C SER A 85 -14.82 -7.43 15.10
N ARG A 86 -14.01 -8.29 14.48
CA ARG A 86 -13.63 -9.61 15.01
C ARG A 86 -12.42 -9.59 15.94
N VAL A 87 -11.58 -8.58 15.77
CA VAL A 87 -10.32 -8.43 16.50
C VAL A 87 -10.08 -6.95 16.80
N ASP A 88 -9.29 -6.71 17.84
CA ASP A 88 -8.82 -5.40 18.25
C ASP A 88 -7.34 -5.56 18.63
N TYR A 89 -6.45 -5.01 17.81
CA TYR A 89 -5.01 -4.99 18.06
C TYR A 89 -4.52 -3.55 18.14
N ASP A 90 -3.35 -3.36 18.75
CA ASP A 90 -2.66 -2.08 18.78
C ASP A 90 -1.47 -2.09 17.83
N ALA A 91 -1.44 -1.13 16.90
CA ALA A 91 -0.30 -0.91 16.04
C ALA A 91 0.94 -0.51 16.88
N PRO A 92 2.15 -0.94 16.49
CA PRO A 92 3.38 -0.43 17.09
C PRO A 92 3.42 1.10 17.06
N GLY A 93 3.73 1.70 18.21
CA GLY A 93 3.76 3.15 18.38
C GLY A 93 2.40 3.80 18.68
N HIS A 94 1.31 3.02 18.75
CA HIS A 94 -0.05 3.46 19.09
C HIS A 94 -0.49 4.70 18.31
N TRP A 95 -0.27 4.66 16.99
CA TRP A 95 -0.55 5.77 16.08
C TRP A 95 -0.87 5.28 14.67
N CYS A 96 -1.17 6.21 13.76
CA CYS A 96 -1.48 5.96 12.36
C CYS A 96 -0.50 4.99 11.70
N THR A 97 -1.04 3.89 11.17
CA THR A 97 -0.28 2.88 10.42
C THR A 97 -1.07 2.47 9.19
N THR A 98 -0.41 2.11 8.10
CA THR A 98 -1.04 1.44 6.95
C THR A 98 -0.77 -0.05 7.04
N MET A 99 -1.69 -0.87 6.52
CA MET A 99 -1.52 -2.32 6.43
C MET A 99 -1.49 -2.75 4.98
N ALA A 100 -0.67 -3.76 4.67
CA ALA A 100 -0.64 -4.38 3.36
C ALA A 100 -0.25 -5.84 3.47
N TYR A 101 -0.87 -6.67 2.63
CA TYR A 101 -0.38 -8.00 2.37
C TYR A 101 0.78 -7.95 1.37
N SER A 102 1.69 -8.91 1.46
CA SER A 102 2.66 -9.19 0.41
C SER A 102 1.95 -9.42 -0.92
N ALA A 103 2.64 -9.14 -2.05
CA ALA A 103 2.05 -9.29 -3.38
C ALA A 103 1.60 -10.73 -3.73
N ASP A 104 2.05 -11.75 -2.99
CA ASP A 104 1.59 -13.14 -3.07
C ASP A 104 0.42 -13.46 -2.11
N GLY A 105 0.03 -12.52 -1.26
CA GLY A 105 -1.06 -12.63 -0.29
C GLY A 105 -0.73 -13.42 0.98
N SER A 106 0.53 -13.82 1.18
CA SER A 106 0.91 -14.78 2.24
C SER A 106 1.30 -14.14 3.57
N ARG A 107 1.72 -12.86 3.58
CA ARG A 107 2.27 -12.19 4.76
C ARG A 107 1.62 -10.84 4.96
N LEU A 108 1.30 -10.51 6.21
CA LEU A 108 0.68 -9.25 6.59
C LEU A 108 1.70 -8.32 7.23
N PHE A 109 1.76 -7.09 6.75
CA PHE A 109 2.66 -6.06 7.26
C PHE A 109 1.87 -4.82 7.68
N SER A 110 2.45 -4.07 8.61
CA SER A 110 2.02 -2.69 8.87
C SER A 110 3.21 -1.75 8.92
N CYS A 111 3.03 -0.54 8.40
CA CYS A 111 4.02 0.53 8.52
C CYS A 111 3.38 1.83 8.97
N GLY A 112 3.91 2.40 10.04
CA GLY A 112 3.39 3.63 10.63
C GLY A 112 4.49 4.44 11.29
N THR A 113 4.11 5.62 11.76
CA THR A 113 5.00 6.52 12.49
C THR A 113 4.29 6.96 13.76
N SER A 114 4.93 6.79 14.91
CA SER A 114 4.39 7.20 16.20
C SER A 114 4.27 8.73 16.30
N LYS A 115 3.57 9.21 17.33
CA LYS A 115 3.45 10.64 17.63
C LYS A 115 4.81 11.34 17.83
N ASP A 116 5.81 10.60 18.31
CA ASP A 116 7.16 11.11 18.55
C ASP A 116 8.08 11.00 17.32
N GLY A 117 7.53 10.56 16.18
CA GLY A 117 8.25 10.44 14.91
C GLY A 117 9.07 9.16 14.77
N GLU A 118 8.80 8.13 15.58
CA GLU A 118 9.44 6.82 15.43
C GLU A 118 8.68 5.98 14.41
N SER A 119 9.38 5.56 13.34
CA SER A 119 8.79 4.73 12.29
C SER A 119 8.89 3.24 12.63
N HIS A 120 7.82 2.50 12.40
CA HIS A 120 7.72 1.08 12.64
C HIS A 120 7.27 0.37 11.37
N LEU A 121 8.02 -0.66 10.96
CA LEU A 121 7.59 -1.62 9.94
C LEU A 121 7.64 -3.00 10.59
N VAL A 122 6.50 -3.69 10.62
CA VAL A 122 6.37 -5.00 11.28
C VAL A 122 5.65 -5.99 10.39
N GLU A 123 5.97 -7.26 10.56
CA GLU A 123 5.20 -8.41 10.06
C GLU A 123 4.36 -8.98 11.20
N TRP A 124 3.11 -9.32 10.90
CA TRP A 124 2.17 -9.90 11.86
C TRP A 124 2.08 -11.42 11.74
N ASN A 125 1.92 -12.09 12.88
CA ASN A 125 1.31 -13.41 12.94
C ASN A 125 -0.21 -13.22 13.01
N GLU A 126 -0.90 -13.40 11.89
CA GLU A 126 -2.34 -13.17 11.75
C GLU A 126 -3.17 -14.02 12.72
N SER A 127 -2.80 -15.27 12.96
CA SER A 127 -3.55 -16.17 13.85
C SER A 127 -3.39 -15.84 15.33
N GLU A 128 -2.25 -15.25 15.71
CA GLU A 128 -1.94 -14.92 17.11
C GLU A 128 -2.23 -13.44 17.42
N GLY A 129 -2.40 -12.59 16.41
CA GLY A 129 -2.53 -11.15 16.61
C GLY A 129 -1.27 -10.49 17.16
N ALA A 130 -0.11 -11.13 16.99
CA ALA A 130 1.16 -10.69 17.56
C ALA A 130 2.14 -10.26 16.48
N VAL A 131 3.05 -9.35 16.84
CA VAL A 131 4.17 -8.97 15.98
C VAL A 131 5.14 -10.15 15.85
N LYS A 132 5.33 -10.64 14.63
CA LYS A 132 6.25 -11.73 14.28
C LYS A 132 7.66 -11.21 14.02
N ARG A 133 7.79 -10.09 13.31
CA ARG A 133 9.08 -9.46 12.99
C ARG A 133 8.97 -7.94 13.05
N THR A 134 10.06 -7.30 13.46
CA THR A 134 10.24 -5.84 13.42
C THR A 134 11.45 -5.51 12.57
N TYR A 135 11.26 -4.75 11.50
CA TYR A 135 12.33 -4.37 10.58
C TYR A 135 13.06 -3.13 11.10
N GLN A 136 14.39 -3.20 11.14
CA GLN A 136 15.28 -2.19 11.70
C GLN A 136 15.88 -1.29 10.61
N GLY A 137 16.36 -0.12 11.01
CA GLY A 137 17.09 0.80 10.11
C GLY A 137 16.33 2.06 9.74
N PHE A 138 15.10 2.25 10.23
CA PHE A 138 14.43 3.55 10.23
C PHE A 138 15.19 4.54 11.10
N ARG A 139 15.18 5.81 10.71
CA ARG A 139 15.70 6.88 11.54
C ARG A 139 14.63 7.37 12.52
N LYS A 140 15.10 8.00 13.60
CA LYS A 140 14.20 8.65 14.56
C LYS A 140 13.88 10.05 14.04
N ARG A 141 12.58 10.39 14.02
CA ARG A 141 11.98 11.69 13.63
C ARG A 141 11.52 11.80 12.17
N SER A 142 10.74 10.83 11.71
CA SER A 142 9.96 11.03 10.49
C SER A 142 8.93 12.14 10.69
N MET A 143 8.83 13.05 9.71
CA MET A 143 7.85 14.15 9.71
C MET A 143 6.45 13.74 9.24
N GLY A 144 6.27 12.49 8.79
CA GLY A 144 5.00 11.98 8.32
C GLY A 144 4.91 10.45 8.40
N VAL A 145 3.73 9.91 8.08
CA VAL A 145 3.53 8.45 8.06
C VAL A 145 4.30 7.86 6.89
N VAL A 146 5.29 7.03 7.22
CA VAL A 146 6.07 6.25 6.25
C VAL A 146 5.14 5.42 5.39
N GLN A 147 5.39 5.44 4.08
CA GLN A 147 4.70 4.56 3.13
C GLN A 147 5.63 3.44 2.74
N PHE A 148 5.03 2.26 2.65
CA PHE A 148 5.73 1.06 2.25
C PHE A 148 4.97 0.35 1.14
N ASP A 149 5.71 -0.48 0.42
CA ASP A 149 5.12 -1.42 -0.52
C ASP A 149 5.99 -2.68 -0.59
N THR A 150 5.43 -3.73 -1.17
CA THR A 150 6.04 -5.05 -1.22
C THR A 150 6.13 -5.55 -2.65
N THR A 151 7.14 -6.38 -2.93
CA THR A 151 7.26 -7.07 -4.21
C THR A 151 6.89 -8.54 -4.08
N ARG A 152 6.60 -9.20 -5.20
CA ARG A 152 6.51 -10.68 -5.25
C ARG A 152 7.84 -11.36 -4.91
N ASN A 153 8.95 -10.68 -5.12
CA ASN A 153 10.30 -11.22 -4.94
C ASN A 153 10.84 -11.06 -3.51
N ARG A 154 9.94 -11.08 -2.51
CA ARG A 154 10.29 -11.03 -1.08
C ARG A 154 11.00 -9.76 -0.61
N PHE A 155 10.83 -8.63 -1.30
CA PHE A 155 11.37 -7.36 -0.82
C PHE A 155 10.27 -6.45 -0.25
N LEU A 156 10.61 -5.77 0.84
CA LEU A 156 9.89 -4.60 1.34
C LEU A 156 10.66 -3.35 0.95
N ALA A 157 9.94 -2.32 0.53
CA ALA A 157 10.48 -0.98 0.39
C ALA A 157 9.69 -0.02 1.28
N ALA A 158 10.36 0.99 1.83
CA ALA A 158 9.71 2.09 2.54
C ALA A 158 10.39 3.41 2.23
N GLY A 159 9.60 4.47 2.01
CA GLY A 159 10.11 5.83 1.86
C GLY A 159 10.34 6.49 3.23
N ASP A 160 11.59 6.78 3.57
CA ASP A 160 11.99 7.31 4.88
C ASP A 160 13.07 8.39 4.70
N GLU A 161 12.89 9.59 5.25
CA GLU A 161 13.85 10.71 5.24
C GLU A 161 14.61 10.89 3.90
N PHE A 162 13.91 11.24 2.83
CA PHE A 162 14.49 11.52 1.51
C PHE A 162 15.18 10.33 0.83
N VAL A 163 15.02 9.11 1.37
CA VAL A 163 15.54 7.88 0.79
C VAL A 163 14.49 6.78 0.72
N ILE A 164 14.78 5.74 -0.05
CA ILE A 164 14.00 4.50 -0.07
C ILE A 164 14.84 3.43 0.61
N LYS A 165 14.32 2.85 1.67
CA LYS A 165 14.93 1.74 2.39
C LYS A 165 14.37 0.42 1.88
N ILE A 166 15.23 -0.57 1.69
CA ILE A 166 14.87 -1.90 1.19
C ILE A 166 15.26 -2.96 2.21
N TRP A 167 14.40 -3.95 2.40
CA TRP A 167 14.66 -5.15 3.21
C TRP A 167 14.33 -6.40 2.40
N ASP A 168 15.10 -7.46 2.64
CA ASP A 168 14.62 -8.81 2.38
C ASP A 168 13.61 -9.18 3.47
N MET A 169 12.43 -9.68 3.11
CA MET A 169 11.37 -9.94 4.06
C MET A 169 11.78 -10.97 5.14
N ASP A 170 12.74 -11.85 4.90
CA ASP A 170 13.20 -12.83 5.90
C ASP A 170 14.36 -12.33 6.75
N ASN A 171 14.85 -11.11 6.49
CA ASN A 171 15.91 -10.45 7.27
C ASN A 171 15.42 -9.10 7.82
N THR A 172 15.44 -8.95 9.14
CA THR A 172 15.02 -7.71 9.81
C THR A 172 16.01 -6.57 9.67
N SER A 173 17.25 -6.85 9.26
CA SER A 173 18.27 -5.82 9.01
C SER A 173 18.07 -5.17 7.64
N LEU A 174 18.34 -3.86 7.58
CA LEU A 174 18.28 -3.10 6.34
C LEU A 174 19.20 -3.70 5.28
N LEU A 175 18.66 -4.01 4.10
CA LEU A 175 19.44 -4.57 2.99
C LEU A 175 20.19 -3.48 2.24
N THR A 176 19.50 -2.40 1.87
CA THR A 176 20.11 -1.26 1.18
C THR A 176 19.25 0.00 1.27
N THR A 177 19.81 1.13 0.84
CA THR A 177 19.15 2.44 0.74
C THR A 177 19.35 3.00 -0.67
N ILE A 178 18.31 3.61 -1.22
CA ILE A 178 18.31 4.23 -2.55
C ILE A 178 17.97 5.72 -2.39
N GLU A 179 18.89 6.59 -2.81
CA GLU A 179 18.71 8.05 -2.79
C GLU A 179 18.06 8.60 -4.07
N ALA A 180 17.98 7.76 -5.11
CA ALA A 180 17.37 8.09 -6.39
C ALA A 180 17.91 9.40 -7.02
N ASP A 181 19.24 9.57 -7.05
CA ASP A 181 19.96 10.76 -7.55
C ASP A 181 19.61 12.08 -6.84
N GLY A 182 19.05 12.00 -5.63
CA GLY A 182 18.52 13.15 -4.91
C GLY A 182 17.13 13.58 -5.42
N GLY A 183 16.46 14.44 -4.65
CA GLY A 183 15.14 14.98 -5.03
C GLY A 183 13.95 14.12 -4.62
N LEU A 184 14.12 13.18 -3.70
CA LEU A 184 12.99 12.60 -2.98
C LEU A 184 12.54 13.56 -1.87
N PRO A 185 11.23 13.68 -1.58
CA PRO A 185 10.74 14.47 -0.44
C PRO A 185 11.01 13.75 0.89
N ALA A 186 10.77 14.43 2.02
CA ALA A 186 11.02 13.87 3.35
C ALA A 186 10.25 12.56 3.63
N SER A 187 9.06 12.40 3.05
CA SER A 187 8.24 11.19 3.11
C SER A 187 7.85 10.76 1.69
N PRO A 188 8.75 10.09 0.94
CA PRO A 188 8.46 9.67 -0.42
C PRO A 188 7.35 8.63 -0.42
N ARG A 189 6.35 8.84 -1.28
CA ARG A 189 5.33 7.85 -1.60
C ARG A 189 5.91 6.87 -2.61
N ILE A 190 5.72 5.58 -2.38
CA ILE A 190 6.28 4.53 -3.24
C ILE A 190 5.22 3.49 -3.61
N ARG A 191 5.29 2.97 -4.83
CA ARG A 191 4.49 1.82 -5.29
C ARG A 191 5.25 0.95 -6.27
N PHE A 192 5.28 -0.35 -6.02
CA PHE A 192 5.77 -1.34 -6.98
C PHE A 192 4.71 -1.63 -8.04
N ASN A 193 5.16 -1.96 -9.25
CA ASN A 193 4.29 -2.69 -10.18
C ASN A 193 4.07 -4.13 -9.68
N LYS A 194 3.06 -4.80 -10.26
CA LYS A 194 2.66 -6.17 -9.88
C LYS A 194 3.80 -7.18 -9.96
N GLU A 195 4.73 -6.98 -10.89
CA GLU A 195 5.89 -7.84 -11.12
C GLU A 195 7.08 -7.51 -10.19
N GLY A 196 7.06 -6.35 -9.50
CA GLY A 196 8.16 -5.90 -8.64
C GLY A 196 9.43 -5.48 -9.38
N THR A 197 9.33 -5.21 -10.67
CA THR A 197 10.46 -4.80 -11.54
C THR A 197 10.63 -3.30 -11.64
N LEU A 198 9.56 -2.54 -11.38
CA LEU A 198 9.50 -1.09 -11.41
C LEU A 198 8.97 -0.57 -10.09
N LEU A 199 9.57 0.51 -9.59
CA LEU A 199 9.15 1.23 -8.39
C LEU A 199 8.88 2.69 -8.76
N ALA A 200 7.62 3.11 -8.66
CA ALA A 200 7.23 4.50 -8.78
C ALA A 200 7.47 5.21 -7.44
N VAL A 201 8.04 6.41 -7.49
CA VAL A 201 8.45 7.19 -6.32
C VAL A 201 8.08 8.66 -6.54
N SER A 202 7.44 9.29 -5.56
CA SER A 202 7.18 10.74 -5.60
C SER A 202 8.46 11.57 -5.46
N THR A 203 8.56 12.69 -6.15
CA THR A 203 9.71 13.61 -6.10
C THR A 203 9.34 14.98 -5.51
N VAL A 204 10.34 15.77 -5.11
CA VAL A 204 10.17 17.11 -4.49
C VAL A 204 9.49 18.13 -5.42
N ASP A 205 9.59 17.92 -6.73
CA ASP A 205 8.99 18.76 -7.78
C ASP A 205 7.59 18.30 -8.18
N ASN A 206 6.91 17.53 -7.30
CA ASN A 206 5.59 16.94 -7.53
C ASN A 206 5.53 15.99 -8.75
N GLY A 207 6.68 15.45 -9.16
CA GLY A 207 6.80 14.43 -10.20
C GLY A 207 6.73 13.00 -9.67
N ILE A 208 6.89 12.06 -10.60
CA ILE A 208 7.06 10.63 -10.31
C ILE A 208 8.33 10.15 -11.01
N LYS A 209 9.27 9.60 -10.24
CA LYS A 209 10.42 8.88 -10.76
C LYS A 209 10.12 7.38 -10.79
N VAL A 210 10.48 6.71 -11.88
CA VAL A 210 10.37 5.25 -12.00
C VAL A 210 11.77 4.65 -11.91
N LEU A 211 11.99 3.84 -10.88
CA LEU A 211 13.22 3.08 -10.70
C LEU A 211 13.01 1.67 -11.24
N ALA A 212 13.99 1.16 -11.98
CA ALA A 212 13.92 -0.17 -12.59
C ALA A 212 15.06 -1.05 -12.06
N ASN A 213 14.74 -2.29 -11.70
CA ASN A 213 15.77 -3.31 -11.48
C ASN A 213 16.28 -3.84 -12.83
N ALA A 214 17.21 -4.81 -12.82
CA ALA A 214 17.78 -5.37 -14.05
C ALA A 214 16.71 -5.91 -15.02
N ASP A 215 15.66 -6.54 -14.51
CA ASP A 215 14.56 -7.07 -15.32
C ASP A 215 13.65 -5.94 -15.82
N GLY A 216 13.40 -4.92 -15.00
CA GLY A 216 12.67 -3.70 -15.40
C GLY A 216 13.37 -2.95 -16.53
N VAL A 217 14.70 -2.83 -16.49
CA VAL A 217 15.47 -2.21 -17.58
C VAL A 217 15.34 -3.02 -18.88
N ARG A 218 15.38 -4.36 -18.80
CA ARG A 218 15.16 -5.24 -19.97
C ARG A 218 13.73 -5.09 -20.53
N LEU A 219 12.74 -5.00 -19.65
CA LEU A 219 11.34 -4.76 -20.03
C LEU A 219 11.19 -3.42 -20.77
N LEU A 220 11.72 -2.34 -20.21
CA LEU A 220 11.65 -1.00 -20.81
C LEU A 220 12.31 -0.96 -22.19
N ARG A 221 13.51 -1.53 -22.34
CA ARG A 221 14.18 -1.62 -23.65
C ARG A 221 13.38 -2.39 -24.69
N THR A 222 12.71 -3.47 -24.27
CA THR A 222 11.86 -4.27 -25.17
C THR A 222 10.65 -3.46 -25.65
N LEU A 223 10.04 -2.67 -24.77
CA LEU A 223 8.91 -1.81 -25.11
C LEU A 223 9.32 -0.66 -26.04
N GLU A 224 10.45 -0.03 -25.80
CA GLU A 224 11.01 1.01 -26.67
C GLU A 224 11.27 0.45 -28.07
N ASN A 225 11.95 -0.69 -28.19
CA ASN A 225 12.20 -1.32 -29.49
C ASN A 225 10.90 -1.66 -30.24
N ARG A 226 9.86 -2.14 -29.54
CA ARG A 226 8.55 -2.38 -30.17
C ARG A 226 7.86 -1.10 -30.62
N SER A 227 8.02 0.02 -29.91
CA SER A 227 7.49 1.32 -30.33
C SER A 227 8.25 1.89 -31.55
N PHE A 228 9.55 1.63 -31.64
CA PHE A 228 10.37 1.95 -32.81
C PHE A 228 10.00 1.08 -34.04
N ASP A 229 9.75 -0.21 -33.85
CA ASP A 229 9.32 -1.09 -34.95
C ASP A 229 7.89 -0.79 -35.41
N ALA A 230 6.98 -0.45 -34.49
CA ALA A 230 5.62 -0.03 -34.82
C ALA A 230 5.57 1.32 -35.55
N SER A 231 6.48 2.25 -35.21
CA SER A 231 6.60 3.52 -35.93
C SER A 231 7.29 3.36 -37.30
N ARG A 232 8.20 2.39 -37.48
CA ARG A 232 8.72 2.03 -38.81
C ARG A 232 7.67 1.34 -39.69
N SER A 233 6.91 0.39 -39.16
CA SER A 233 5.86 -0.29 -39.93
C SER A 233 4.71 0.64 -40.31
N ALA A 234 4.38 1.63 -39.46
CA ALA A 234 3.45 2.70 -39.78
C ALA A 234 4.00 3.69 -40.82
N SER A 235 5.32 3.88 -40.88
CA SER A 235 5.98 4.72 -41.90
C SER A 235 6.11 4.01 -43.27
N GLU A 236 6.21 2.67 -43.28
CA GLU A 236 6.30 1.86 -44.50
C GLU A 236 4.94 1.62 -45.19
N THR A 237 3.80 1.98 -44.56
CA THR A 237 2.46 1.85 -45.18
C THR A 237 1.96 3.11 -45.91
N VAL A 238 2.79 4.14 -46.07
CA VAL A 238 2.45 5.33 -46.88
C VAL A 238 3.43 5.48 -48.04
N THR A 239 3.25 4.68 -49.10
CA THR A 239 3.65 5.06 -50.46
C THR A 239 2.62 4.59 -51.48
N LYS A 240 1.63 5.48 -51.66
CA LYS A 240 0.82 5.82 -52.85
C LYS A 240 0.71 4.86 -54.07
N VAL A 241 -0.58 4.66 -54.41
CA VAL A 241 -1.29 4.39 -55.69
C VAL A 241 -1.21 2.98 -56.24
#